data_AF-A0A924UGS4-F1
#
_entry.id   AF-A0A924UGS4-F1
#
_cell.length_a   1.000
_cell.length_b   1.000
_cell.length_c   1.000
_cell.angle_alpha   90.00
_cell.angle_beta   90.00
_cell.angle_gamma   90.00
#
_symmetry.space_group_name_H-M   'P 1'
#
loop_
_entity.id
_entity.type
_entity.pdbx_description
1 polymer ?
#
loop_
_entity_poly.entity_id
_entity_poly.type
_entity_poly.pdbx_seq_one_letter_code
_entity_poly.pdbx_strand_id
1 'polypeptide(L)' 'MPLTPDQLAEIEAARAAPRQTLRAVSEGMEAHLYRAHPVLDHGFIRVVDYMGDDAAIVQAARV' A
#
# COMPACT_ATOMS: atom_id res chain seq x y z
N MET A 1 18.31 -8.89 2.40
CA MET A 1 18.52 -9.27 0.97
C MET A 1 17.78 -8.30 0.06
N PRO A 2 18.37 -7.84 -1.06
CA PRO A 2 17.67 -7.02 -2.05
C PRO A 2 16.59 -7.84 -2.76
N LEU A 3 15.56 -7.16 -3.26
CA LEU A 3 14.50 -7.78 -4.06
C LEU A 3 15.06 -8.33 -5.37
N THR A 4 14.54 -9.47 -5.81
CA THR A 4 14.87 -9.98 -7.14
C THR A 4 14.20 -9.13 -8.23
N PRO A 5 14.73 -9.14 -9.47
CA PRO A 5 14.10 -8.46 -10.60
C PRO A 5 12.64 -8.89 -10.82
N ASP A 6 12.34 -10.18 -10.64
CA ASP A 6 10.99 -10.71 -10.79
C ASP A 6 10.04 -10.14 -9.72
N GLN A 7 10.49 -10.04 -8.47
CA GLN A 7 9.71 -9.43 -7.39
C GLN A 7 9.41 -7.95 -7.65
N LEU A 8 10.37 -7.21 -8.23
CA LEU A 8 10.16 -5.83 -8.63
C LEU A 8 9.13 -5.72 -9.76
N ALA A 9 9.22 -6.61 -10.76
CA ALA A 9 8.28 -6.66 -11.87
C ALA A 9 6.84 -6.97 -11.39
N GLU A 10 6.69 -7.90 -10.44
CA GLU A 10 5.40 -8.22 -9.82
C GLU A 10 4.79 -7.02 -9.08
N ILE A 11 5.62 -6.25 -8.34
CA ILE A 11 5.17 -5.05 -7.63
C ILE A 11 4.67 -3.99 -8.64
N GLU A 12 5.42 -3.74 -9.70
CA GLU A 12 5.01 -2.75 -10.71
C GLU A 12 3.76 -3.21 -11.48
N ALA A 13 3.65 -4.50 -11.80
CA ALA A 13 2.45 -5.05 -12.41
C ALA A 13 1.21 -4.88 -11.51
N ALA A 14 1.34 -5.11 -10.21
CA ALA A 14 0.25 -4.91 -9.25
C ALA A 14 -0.19 -3.45 -9.14
N ARG A 15 0.73 -2.50 -9.36
CA ARG A 15 0.47 -1.05 -9.26
C ARG A 15 0.01 -0.41 -10.58
N ALA A 16 0.18 -1.09 -11.71
CA ALA A 16 -0.08 -0.53 -13.04
C ALA A 16 -1.56 -0.28 -13.36
N ALA A 17 -2.49 -0.93 -12.64
CA ALA A 17 -3.92 -0.91 -12.94
C ALA A 17 -4.78 -0.52 -11.72
N PRO A 18 -4.75 0.75 -11.28
CA PRO A 18 -5.63 1.22 -10.22
C PRO A 18 -7.10 1.10 -10.64
N ARG A 19 -7.98 0.86 -9.65
CA ARG A 19 -9.43 0.75 -9.85
C ARG A 19 -10.15 1.83 -9.05
N GLN A 20 -11.19 2.41 -9.66
CA GLN A 20 -12.10 3.28 -8.93
C GLN A 20 -12.93 2.46 -7.93
N THR A 21 -13.16 3.04 -6.75
CA THR A 21 -13.89 2.42 -5.65
C THR A 21 -14.72 3.47 -4.92
N LEU A 22 -15.75 3.00 -4.20
CA LEU A 22 -16.56 3.85 -3.30
C LEU A 22 -15.92 4.02 -1.92
N ARG A 23 -14.88 3.24 -1.59
CA ARG A 23 -14.13 3.39 -0.33
C ARG A 23 -13.47 4.76 -0.30
N ALA A 24 -13.38 5.38 0.89
CA ALA A 24 -12.49 6.51 1.09
C ALA A 24 -11.04 6.10 0.76
N VAL A 25 -10.35 6.96 0.00
CA VAL A 25 -9.00 6.70 -0.50
C VAL A 25 -8.05 7.70 0.15
N SER A 26 -6.97 7.21 0.74
CA SER A 26 -5.90 8.06 1.26
C SER A 26 -4.81 8.18 0.21
N GLU A 27 -4.72 9.34 -0.46
CA GLU A 27 -3.73 9.59 -1.52
C GLU A 27 -2.29 9.31 -1.05
N GLY A 28 -1.99 9.66 0.21
CA GLY A 28 -0.71 9.34 0.83
C GLY A 28 -0.47 7.83 0.89
N MET A 29 -1.44 7.05 1.35
CA MET A 29 -1.28 5.59 1.45
C MET A 29 -1.28 4.89 0.09
N GLU A 30 -2.00 5.40 -0.92
CA GLU A 30 -1.93 4.90 -2.30
C GLU A 30 -0.51 4.94 -2.86
N ALA A 31 0.27 5.98 -2.55
CA ALA A 31 1.66 6.09 -2.98
C ALA A 31 2.58 5.01 -2.35
N HIS A 32 2.18 4.45 -1.21
CA HIS A 32 2.90 3.40 -0.48
C HIS A 32 2.39 1.98 -0.77
N LEU A 33 1.19 1.83 -1.33
CA LEU A 33 0.58 0.52 -1.56
C LEU A 33 1.48 -0.36 -2.45
N TYR A 34 1.73 -1.58 -1.98
CA TYR A 34 2.62 -2.59 -2.58
C TYR A 34 4.10 -2.23 -2.68
N ARG A 35 4.47 -0.97 -2.41
CA ARG A 35 5.86 -0.54 -2.46
C ARG A 35 6.67 -1.21 -1.35
N ALA A 36 7.76 -1.86 -1.75
CA ALA A 36 8.68 -2.46 -0.81
C ALA A 36 9.67 -1.42 -0.27
N HIS A 37 9.79 -1.37 1.05
CA HIS A 37 10.72 -0.53 1.80
C HIS A 37 11.76 -1.43 2.49
N PRO A 38 13.03 -1.40 2.07
CA PRO A 38 14.08 -2.18 2.70
C PRO A 38 14.21 -1.88 4.19
N VAL A 39 14.38 -2.92 5.00
CA VAL A 39 14.64 -2.83 6.44
C VAL A 39 16.03 -3.37 6.69
N LEU A 40 17.01 -2.47 6.69
CA LEU A 40 18.43 -2.78 6.85
C LEU A 40 18.82 -3.97 5.95
N ASP A 41 19.45 -4.99 6.52
CA ASP A 41 19.79 -6.28 5.92
C ASP A 41 18.77 -7.40 6.19
N HIS A 42 17.73 -7.12 7.00
CA HIS A 42 16.76 -8.10 7.50
C HIS A 42 15.61 -8.40 6.55
N GLY A 43 15.39 -7.58 5.51
CA GLY A 43 14.33 -7.79 4.54
C GLY A 43 13.71 -6.48 4.08
N PHE A 44 12.39 -6.47 3.92
CA PHE A 44 11.61 -5.29 3.58
C PHE A 44 10.23 -5.36 4.22
N ILE A 45 9.57 -4.22 4.34
CA ILE A 45 8.15 -4.11 4.64
C ILE A 45 7.42 -3.54 3.43
N ARG A 46 6.13 -3.86 3.29
CA ARG A 46 5.26 -3.17 2.33
C ARG A 46 3.86 -3.03 2.90
N VAL A 47 3.17 -2.00 2.44
CA VAL A 47 1.75 -1.84 2.72
C VAL A 47 0.97 -2.78 1.80
N VAL A 48 0.08 -3.59 2.37
CA VAL A 48 -0.79 -4.52 1.61
C VAL A 48 -2.21 -3.98 1.47
N ASP A 49 -2.69 -3.28 2.50
CA ASP A 49 -4.01 -2.63 2.54
C ASP A 49 -3.99 -1.52 3.60
N TYR A 50 -4.98 -0.64 3.53
CA TYR A 50 -5.27 0.38 4.54
C TYR A 50 -6.78 0.61 4.63
N MET A 51 -7.25 1.08 5.79
CA MET A 51 -8.68 1.26 6.03
C MET A 51 -9.08 2.73 5.93
N GLY A 52 -9.39 3.18 4.72
CA GLY A 52 -9.96 4.50 4.47
C GLY A 52 -8.96 5.66 4.67
N ASP A 53 -9.48 6.82 5.02
CA ASP A 53 -8.72 8.02 5.34
C ASP A 53 -8.97 8.47 6.80
N ASP A 54 -8.50 9.66 7.16
CA ASP A 54 -8.65 10.20 8.51
C ASP A 54 -10.13 10.32 8.93
N ALA A 55 -11.03 10.62 8.00
CA ALA A 55 -12.46 10.71 8.28
C ALA A 55 -13.07 9.33 8.57
N ALA A 56 -12.56 8.28 7.93
CA ALA A 56 -12.99 6.91 8.21
C ALA A 56 -12.73 6.48 9.66
N ILE A 57 -11.64 6.97 10.29
CA ILE A 57 -11.35 6.72 11.72
C ILE A 57 -12.45 7.34 12.59
N VAL A 58 -12.78 8.61 12.34
CA VAL A 58 -13.82 9.32 13.09
C VAL A 58 -15.18 8.66 12.89
N GLN A 59 -15.51 8.24 11.68
CA GLN A 59 -16.75 7.54 11.39
C GLN A 59 -16.83 6.20 12.12
N ALA A 60 -15.75 5.39 12.09
CA ALA A 60 -15.70 4.09 12.75
C ALA A 60 -15.81 4.19 14.28
N ALA A 61 -15.36 5.29 14.90
CA ALA A 61 -15.47 5.51 16.34
C ALA A 61 -16.86 5.99 16.80
N ARG A 62 -17.74 6.39 15.88
CA ARG A 62 -19.08 6.93 16.17
C ARG A 62 -20.21 5.89 16.06
N VAL A 63 -19.90 4.68 15.62
CA VAL A 63 -20.84 3.55 15.49
C VAL A 63 -20.70 2.57 16.64
#